data_AF-A0A1H9Z8S7-F1
#
_entry.id   AF-A0A1H9Z8S7-F1
#
_cell.length_a   1.000
_cell.length_b   1.000
_cell.length_c   1.000
_cell.angle_alpha   90.00
_cell.angle_beta   90.00
_cell.angle_gamma   90.00
#
_symmetry.space_group_name_H-M   'P 1'
#
loop_
_entity.id
_entity.type
_entity.pdbx_description
1 polymer ?
#
loop_
_entity_poly.entity_id
_entity_poly.type
_entity_poly.pdbx_seq_one_letter_code
_entity_poly.pdbx_strand_id
1 'polypeptide(L)' 'MNKIVTLICYNLGLWGILGFFVTILLGFLACCANLSSAVFYTSLIVFGIIGLSTTTICVARGCRKH' A
#
# COMPACT_ATOMS: atom_id res chain seq x y z
N MET A 1 -22.99 3.96 10.00
CA MET A 1 -21.83 3.63 9.13
C MET A 1 -21.32 2.25 9.51
N ASN A 2 -21.20 1.32 8.57
CA ASN A 2 -20.69 -0.04 8.85
C ASN A 2 -19.22 0.05 9.28
N LYS A 3 -18.91 -0.41 10.50
CA LYS A 3 -17.55 -0.43 11.08
C LYS A 3 -16.51 -1.05 10.12
N ILE A 4 -16.93 -2.04 9.33
CA ILE A 4 -16.09 -2.70 8.32
C ILE A 4 -15.61 -1.72 7.24
N VAL A 5 -16.52 -0.88 6.73
CA VAL A 5 -16.19 0.10 5.68
C VAL A 5 -15.24 1.17 6.22
N THR A 6 -15.46 1.64 7.45
CA THR A 6 -14.56 2.60 8.09
C THR A 6 -13.16 2.03 8.29
N LEU A 7 -13.04 0.75 8.67
CA LEU A 7 -11.76 0.08 8.88
C LEU A 7 -11.00 -0.15 7.55
N ILE A 8 -11.73 -0.52 6.49
CA ILE A 8 -11.19 -0.65 5.13
C ILE A 8 -10.64 0.71 4.66
N CYS A 9 -11.45 1.77 4.72
CA CYS A 9 -11.04 3.10 4.27
C CYS A 9 -9.85 3.66 5.07
N TYR A 10 -9.80 3.41 6.38
CA TYR A 10 -8.66 3.84 7.19
C TYR A 10 -7.36 3.13 6.79
N ASN A 11 -7.40 1.81 6.62
CA ASN A 11 -6.20 1.04 6.27
C ASN A 11 -5.73 1.32 4.84
N LEU A 12 -6.64 1.39 3.87
CA LEU A 12 -6.33 1.78 2.49
C LEU A 12 -5.83 3.21 2.39
N GLY A 13 -6.41 4.14 3.15
CA GLY A 13 -5.95 5.53 3.21
C GLY A 13 -4.53 5.64 3.76
N LEU A 14 -4.23 4.94 4.86
CA LEU A 14 -2.89 4.90 5.44
C LEU A 14 -1.88 4.31 4.46
N TRP A 15 -2.24 3.20 3.80
CA TRP A 15 -1.40 2.55 2.81
C TRP A 15 -1.20 3.39 1.54
N GLY A 16 -2.20 4.16 1.12
CA GLY A 16 -2.12 5.09 0.01
C GLY A 16 -1.14 6.23 0.28
N ILE A 17 -1.17 6.80 1.49
CA ILE A 17 -0.20 7.83 1.90
C ILE A 17 1.21 7.24 1.91
N LEU A 18 1.39 6.04 2.49
CA LEU A 18 2.68 5.35 2.51
C LEU A 18 3.20 5.07 1.09
N GLY A 19 2.32 4.63 0.20
CA GLY A 19 2.62 4.36 -1.21
C GLY A 19 3.03 5.62 -1.97
N PHE A 20 2.42 6.77 -1.66
CA PHE A 20 2.80 8.05 -2.24
C PHE A 20 4.24 8.44 -1.88
N PHE A 21 4.63 8.31 -0.61
CA PHE A 21 6.00 8.58 -0.17
C PHE A 21 7.02 7.63 -0.82
N VAL A 22 6.69 6.34 -0.90
CA VAL A 22 7.54 5.33 -1.56
C VAL A 22 7.72 5.65 -3.05
N THR A 23 6.66 6.10 -3.72
CA THR A 23 6.71 6.53 -5.14
C THR A 23 7.65 7.72 -5.34
N ILE A 24 7.59 8.73 -4.45
CA ILE A 24 8.50 9.89 -4.53
C ILE A 24 9.96 9.46 -4.31
N LEU A 25 10.22 8.62 -3.31
CA LEU A 25 11.56 8.12 -3.00
C LEU A 25 12.14 7.29 -4.16
N LEU A 26 11.36 6.36 -4.71
CA LEU A 26 11.76 5.55 -5.85
C LEU A 26 11.91 6.39 -7.12
N GLY A 27 11.07 7.41 -7.31
CA GLY A 27 11.18 8.35 -8.43
C GLY A 27 12.47 9.17 -8.35
N PHE A 28 12.85 9.60 -7.14
CA PHE A 28 14.13 10.26 -6.91
C PHE A 28 15.31 9.32 -7.19
N LEU A 29 15.26 8.07 -6.74
CA LEU A 29 16.27 7.06 -7.05
C LEU A 29 16.35 6.73 -8.55
N ALA A 30 15.22 6.65 -9.24
CA ALA A 30 15.18 6.43 -10.67
C ALA A 30 15.84 7.59 -11.43
N CYS A 31 15.61 8.84 -10.98
CA CYS A 31 16.18 10.03 -11.57
C CYS A 31 17.68 10.20 -11.27
N CYS A 32 18.10 10.02 -10.01
CA CYS A 32 19.47 10.32 -9.55
C CYS A 32 20.42 9.12 -9.57
N ALA A 33 19.93 7.89 -9.45
CA ALA A 33 20.74 6.67 -9.40
C ALA A 33 20.53 5.76 -10.63
N ASN A 34 19.85 6.25 -11.66
CA ASN A 34 19.56 5.55 -12.92
C ASN A 34 18.94 4.15 -12.69
N LEU A 35 17.99 4.08 -11.76
CA LEU A 35 17.28 2.84 -11.45
C LEU A 35 16.45 2.41 -12.67
N SER A 36 16.59 1.15 -13.08
CA SER A 36 15.80 0.61 -14.19
C SER A 36 14.30 0.74 -13.92
N SER A 37 13.54 1.17 -14.95
CA SER A 37 12.08 1.28 -14.90
C SER A 37 11.41 -0.03 -14.47
N ALA A 38 12.02 -1.18 -14.76
CA ALA A 38 11.53 -2.48 -14.33
C ALA A 38 11.49 -2.60 -12.80
N VAL A 39 12.52 -2.10 -12.10
CA VAL A 39 12.61 -2.11 -10.62
C VAL A 39 11.62 -1.13 -10.00
N PHE A 40 11.42 0.02 -10.64
CA PHE A 40 10.43 1.01 -10.23
C PHE A 40 9.00 0.44 -10.25
N TYR A 41 8.59 -0.17 -11.37
CA TYR A 41 7.23 -0.72 -11.47
C TYR A 41 7.04 -1.99 -10.63
N THR A 42 8.03 -2.88 -10.56
CA THR A 42 7.91 -4.09 -9.72
C THR A 42 7.80 -3.75 -8.23
N SER A 43 8.60 -2.80 -7.73
CA SER A 43 8.52 -2.39 -6.33
C SER A 43 7.15 -1.78 -5.98
N LEU A 44 6.58 -0.94 -6.85
CA LEU A 44 5.24 -0.39 -6.67
C LEU A 44 4.13 -1.45 -6.68
N ILE A 45 4.21 -2.43 -7.59
CA ILE A 45 3.25 -3.54 -7.67
C ILE A 45 3.32 -4.38 -6.39
N VAL A 46 4.53 -4.75 -5.95
CA VAL A 46 4.72 -5.51 -4.71
C VAL A 46 4.17 -4.74 -3.52
N PHE A 47 4.41 -3.42 -3.46
CA PHE A 47 3.84 -2.57 -2.44
C PHE A 47 2.31 -2.66 -2.46
N GLY A 48 1.67 -2.43 -3.61
CA GLY A 48 0.20 -2.52 -3.75
C GLY A 48 -0.38 -3.87 -3.30
N ILE A 49 0.28 -4.98 -3.66
CA ILE A 49 -0.13 -6.33 -3.24
C ILE A 49 -0.06 -6.47 -1.72
N ILE A 50 1.01 -6.01 -1.07
CA ILE A 50 1.16 -6.08 0.39
C ILE A 50 0.07 -5.24 1.07
N GLY A 51 -0.22 -4.04 0.55
CA GLY A 51 -1.28 -3.18 1.09
C GLY A 51 -2.67 -3.80 1.03
N LEU A 52 -3.01 -4.43 -0.10
CA LEU A 52 -4.26 -5.17 -0.25
C LEU A 52 -4.32 -6.41 0.66
N SER A 53 -3.22 -7.16 0.74
CA SER A 53 -3.12 -8.37 1.57
C SER A 53 -3.27 -8.06 3.06
N THR A 54 -2.56 -7.05 3.53
CA THR A 54 -2.64 -6.61 4.94
C THR A 54 -4.01 -6.04 5.26
N THR A 55 -4.60 -5.25 4.36
CA THR A 55 -5.96 -4.71 4.54
C THR A 55 -7.00 -5.82 4.62
N THR A 56 -6.97 -6.79 3.70
CA THR A 56 -7.90 -7.93 3.70
C THR A 56 -7.74 -8.80 4.95
N ILE A 57 -6.52 -9.07 5.40
CA ILE A 57 -6.27 -9.83 6.65
C ILE A 57 -6.76 -9.06 7.88
N CYS A 58 -6.47 -7.75 7.98
CA CYS A 58 -6.93 -6.91 9.09
C CYS A 58 -8.46 -6.88 9.16
N VAL A 59 -9.13 -6.75 8.03
CA VAL A 59 -10.60 -6.74 7.95
C VAL A 59 -11.17 -8.12 8.28
N ALA A 60 -10.61 -9.20 7.72
CA ALA A 60 -11.05 -10.57 7.99
C ALA A 60 -10.87 -10.97 9.47
N ARG A 61 -9.74 -10.60 10.08
CA ARG A 61 -9.48 -10.83 11.52
C ARG A 61 -10.32 -9.91 12.41
N GLY A 62 -10.53 -8.67 12.01
CA GLY A 62 -11.42 -7.74 12.69
C GLY A 62 -12.89 -8.19 12.68
N CYS A 63 -13.32 -8.88 11.61
CA CYS A 63 -14.66 -9.48 11.52
C CYS A 63 -14.81 -10.76 12.35
N ARG A 64 -13.74 -11.54 12.59
CA ARG A 64 -13.81 -12.75 13.43
C ARG A 64 -13.76 -12.49 14.94
N LYS A 65 -13.51 -11.24 15.35
CA LYS A 65 -13.39 -10.86 16.77
C LYS A 65 -14.70 -10.38 17.39
N HIS A 66 -15.81 -10.46 16.63
CA HIS A 66 -17.14 -10.03 17.06
C HIS A 66 -18.11 -11.20 17.10
#